data_AF-A0A7S3B3X7-F1
#
_entry.id   AF-A0A7S3B3X7-F1
#
_cell.length_a   1.000
_cell.length_b   1.000
_cell.length_c   1.000
_cell.angle_alpha   90.00
_cell.angle_beta   90.00
_cell.angle_gamma   90.00
#
_symmetry.space_group_name_H-M   'P 1'
#
loop_
_entity.id
_entity.type
_entity.pdbx_description
1 polymer ?
#
loop_
_entity_poly.entity_id
_entity_poly.type
_entity_poly.pdbx_seq_one_letter_code
_entity_poly.pdbx_strand_id
1 'polypeptide(L)'
;MDAWAARYGSSIAFICVSCAGPQLATQFGTQLKLKHCHNTWVDQDDMPTWGQLGCNGFIVLDGSHSVISRATPAYLEVREAAFRHVDGLIAALIAEKPLPELPPGAVDPAVGGPCAEVRFGKEAEDAVPAISDAPSAAQAKKSSVNVPSVKVAVLDEEHARCEAALMQLAERRDSAALNELLTAYEEHFAHEEALLDEHLYAGVKRAKGFSADKGARTSHFTDHERMLTEIRNLLSEIKRKADLARDLGLNESVVELSDAISADEVQRLSGEV
;
A
#
# COMPACT_ATOMS: atom_id res chain seq x y z
N MET A 1 -13.53 0.75 -5.55
CA MET A 1 -14.65 1.51 -4.95
C MET A 1 -15.70 1.92 -5.96
N ASP A 2 -15.41 2.86 -6.89
CA ASP A 2 -16.42 3.39 -7.81
C ASP A 2 -17.13 2.31 -8.64
N ALA A 3 -16.35 1.35 -9.17
CA ALA A 3 -16.90 0.20 -9.88
C ALA A 3 -17.80 -0.68 -9.01
N TRP A 4 -17.50 -0.84 -7.71
CA TRP A 4 -18.38 -1.56 -6.79
C TRP A 4 -19.66 -0.78 -6.52
N ALA A 5 -19.55 0.52 -6.27
CA ALA A 5 -20.71 1.36 -6.05
C ALA A 5 -21.65 1.36 -7.26
N ALA A 6 -21.10 1.38 -8.48
CA ALA A 6 -21.87 1.21 -9.70
C ALA A 6 -22.56 -0.16 -9.80
N ARG A 7 -21.83 -1.24 -9.47
CA ARG A 7 -22.32 -2.63 -9.53
C ARG A 7 -23.44 -2.92 -8.53
N TYR A 8 -23.30 -2.44 -7.30
CA TYR A 8 -24.24 -2.74 -6.22
C TYR A 8 -25.35 -1.70 -6.06
N GLY A 9 -25.23 -0.53 -6.71
CA GLY A 9 -26.27 0.49 -6.75
C GLY A 9 -26.70 0.91 -5.33
N SER A 10 -28.01 0.97 -5.10
CA SER A 10 -28.57 1.41 -3.81
C SER A 10 -28.44 0.40 -2.68
N SER A 11 -27.93 -0.81 -2.94
CA SER A 11 -27.75 -1.82 -1.88
C SER A 11 -26.56 -1.52 -0.97
N ILE A 12 -25.63 -0.66 -1.40
CA ILE A 12 -24.41 -0.33 -0.65
C ILE A 12 -24.03 1.13 -0.89
N ALA A 13 -23.64 1.83 0.17
CA ALA A 13 -22.96 3.11 0.06
C ALA A 13 -21.45 2.92 0.21
N PHE A 14 -20.66 3.39 -0.76
CA PHE A 14 -19.22 3.52 -0.61
C PHE A 14 -18.87 4.96 -0.26
N ILE A 15 -18.17 5.14 0.85
CA ILE A 15 -17.83 6.47 1.39
C ILE A 15 -16.31 6.59 1.48
N CYS A 16 -15.74 7.55 0.74
CA CYS A 16 -14.38 8.01 0.89
C CYS A 16 -14.36 9.14 1.92
N VAL A 17 -13.67 8.96 3.04
CA VAL A 17 -13.56 9.98 4.08
C VAL A 17 -12.11 10.46 4.16
N SER A 18 -11.88 11.73 3.80
CA SER A 18 -10.59 12.39 4.01
C SER A 18 -10.40 12.78 5.46
N CYS A 19 -9.32 12.30 6.06
CA CYS A 19 -8.89 12.63 7.42
C CYS A 19 -7.95 13.86 7.50
N ALA A 20 -7.61 14.46 6.36
CA ALA A 20 -6.75 15.65 6.28
C ALA A 20 -7.53 16.90 5.84
N GLY A 21 -8.84 16.91 6.13
CA GLY A 21 -9.73 18.02 5.83
C GLY A 21 -10.27 18.07 4.38
N PRO A 22 -11.00 19.15 4.05
CA PRO A 22 -11.77 19.27 2.80
C PRO A 22 -10.90 19.44 1.55
N GLN A 23 -9.69 19.99 1.68
CA GLN A 23 -8.80 20.19 0.53
C GLN A 23 -8.39 18.86 -0.09
N LEU A 24 -7.99 17.89 0.74
CA LEU A 24 -7.62 16.56 0.28
C LEU A 24 -8.81 15.80 -0.31
N ALA A 25 -10.00 15.91 0.32
CA ALA A 25 -11.23 15.33 -0.25
C ALA A 25 -11.51 15.91 -1.65
N THR A 26 -11.43 17.23 -1.81
CA THR A 26 -11.65 17.90 -3.09
C THR A 26 -10.65 17.44 -4.16
N GLN A 27 -9.37 17.33 -3.80
CA GLN A 27 -8.33 16.81 -4.68
C GLN A 27 -8.64 15.38 -5.12
N PHE A 28 -9.02 14.50 -4.19
CA PHE A 28 -9.37 13.11 -4.49
C PHE A 28 -10.60 13.03 -5.40
N GLY A 29 -11.63 13.82 -5.12
CA GLY A 29 -12.82 13.90 -5.98
C GLY A 29 -12.47 14.32 -7.42
N THR A 30 -11.59 15.29 -7.57
CA THR A 30 -11.15 15.81 -8.87
C THR A 30 -10.29 14.80 -9.63
N GLN A 31 -9.33 14.17 -8.97
CA GLN A 31 -8.36 13.27 -9.59
C GLN A 31 -8.94 11.88 -9.87
N LEU A 32 -9.63 11.30 -8.88
CA LEU A 32 -10.18 9.95 -8.97
C LEU A 32 -11.51 9.91 -9.73
N LYS A 33 -12.17 11.06 -9.90
CA LYS A 33 -13.43 11.20 -10.65
C LYS A 33 -14.49 10.19 -10.22
N LEU A 34 -14.58 9.93 -8.91
CA LEU A 34 -15.56 9.02 -8.31
C LEU A 34 -16.97 9.56 -8.57
N LYS A 35 -17.83 8.78 -9.23
CA LYS A 35 -19.20 9.20 -9.61
C LYS A 35 -20.27 8.53 -8.77
N HIS A 36 -19.97 7.35 -8.25
CA HIS A 36 -20.92 6.48 -7.58
C HIS A 36 -20.64 6.37 -6.07
N CYS A 37 -19.52 6.92 -5.60
CA CYS A 37 -19.16 6.97 -4.19
C CYS A 37 -19.48 8.35 -3.58
N HIS A 38 -19.74 8.37 -2.29
CA HIS A 38 -19.71 9.61 -1.52
C HIS A 38 -18.25 9.96 -1.20
N ASN A 39 -17.88 11.21 -1.45
CA ASN A 39 -16.56 11.72 -1.10
C ASN A 39 -16.75 12.85 -0.09
N THR A 40 -16.21 12.68 1.11
CA THR A 40 -16.41 13.58 2.25
C THR A 40 -15.11 13.73 3.03
N TRP A 41 -15.11 14.59 4.04
CA TRP A 41 -14.05 14.71 5.02
C TRP A 41 -14.63 14.67 6.42
N VAL A 42 -13.75 14.55 7.40
CA VAL A 42 -14.06 14.69 8.82
C VAL A 42 -13.22 15.83 9.39
N ASP A 43 -13.82 16.60 10.30
CA ASP A 43 -13.13 17.69 10.97
C ASP A 43 -12.16 17.14 12.01
N GLN A 44 -11.11 17.90 12.32
CA GLN A 44 -10.05 17.48 13.23
C GLN A 44 -10.57 17.06 14.62
N ASP A 45 -11.62 17.74 15.10
CA ASP A 45 -12.24 17.47 16.40
C ASP A 45 -13.14 16.22 16.39
N ASP A 46 -13.61 15.81 15.21
CA ASP A 46 -14.49 14.65 15.01
C ASP A 46 -13.73 13.41 14.47
N MET A 47 -12.39 13.49 14.48
CA MET A 47 -11.54 12.44 13.96
C MET A 47 -11.83 11.07 14.61
N PRO A 48 -12.04 10.01 13.80
CA PRO A 48 -12.29 8.69 14.35
C PRO A 48 -11.09 8.25 15.21
N THR A 49 -11.37 7.67 16.36
CA THR A 49 -10.34 7.13 17.27
C THR A 49 -9.73 5.81 16.78
N TRP A 50 -10.12 5.38 15.58
CA TRP A 50 -9.79 4.10 14.98
C TRP A 50 -9.35 4.29 13.52
N GLY A 51 -8.56 3.34 13.03
CA GLY A 51 -7.49 3.53 12.03
C GLY A 51 -7.86 4.19 10.70
N GLN A 52 -6.86 4.83 10.10
CA GLN A 52 -6.90 5.36 8.75
C GLN A 52 -6.83 4.20 7.76
N LEU A 53 -7.96 3.86 7.13
CA LEU A 53 -7.98 2.84 6.10
C LEU A 53 -7.87 3.49 4.71
N GLY A 54 -6.64 3.84 4.35
CA GLY A 54 -6.25 4.06 2.96
C GLY A 54 -5.95 2.70 2.31
N CYS A 55 -4.69 2.47 1.94
CA CYS A 55 -4.24 1.18 1.39
C CYS A 55 -4.39 -0.02 2.36
N ASN A 56 -4.79 0.22 3.61
CA ASN A 56 -4.91 -0.75 4.69
C ASN A 56 -6.27 -1.46 4.77
N GLY A 57 -7.13 -1.34 3.74
CA GLY A 57 -8.39 -2.07 3.63
C GLY A 57 -9.63 -1.21 3.77
N PHE A 58 -10.76 -1.83 4.13
CA PHE A 58 -12.06 -1.20 4.26
C PHE A 58 -12.66 -1.39 5.65
N ILE A 59 -13.47 -0.42 6.06
CA ILE A 59 -14.36 -0.51 7.21
C ILE A 59 -15.71 -0.93 6.63
N VAL A 60 -16.30 -1.99 7.18
CA VAL A 60 -17.60 -2.49 6.71
C VAL A 60 -18.61 -2.36 7.83
N LEU A 61 -19.70 -1.66 7.54
CA LEU A 61 -20.88 -1.53 8.39
C LEU A 61 -22.05 -2.29 7.75
N ASP A 62 -22.96 -2.83 8.57
CA ASP A 62 -24.23 -3.37 8.07
C ASP A 62 -25.32 -2.29 7.92
N GLY A 63 -26.51 -2.69 7.47
CA GLY A 63 -27.66 -1.81 7.33
C GLY A 63 -28.23 -1.25 8.65
N SER A 64 -27.77 -1.75 9.80
CA SER A 64 -28.07 -1.22 11.13
C SER A 64 -26.94 -0.34 11.67
N HIS A 65 -25.94 -0.02 10.84
CA HIS A 65 -24.72 0.72 11.17
C HIS A 65 -23.83 0.02 12.21
N SER A 66 -23.97 -1.29 12.38
CA SER A 66 -23.07 -2.08 13.22
C SER A 66 -21.78 -2.38 12.47
N VAL A 67 -20.65 -2.32 13.17
CA VAL A 67 -19.34 -2.62 12.59
C VAL A 67 -19.19 -4.12 12.36
N ILE A 68 -19.16 -4.53 11.10
CA ILE A 68 -18.95 -5.92 10.66
C ILE A 68 -17.47 -6.22 10.52
N SER A 69 -16.71 -5.27 9.96
CA SER A 69 -15.26 -5.38 9.83
C SER A 69 -14.61 -4.03 10.12
N ARG A 70 -13.66 -4.02 11.05
CA ARG A 70 -12.89 -2.83 11.43
C ARG A 70 -11.74 -2.54 10.47
N ALA A 71 -11.25 -3.58 9.81
CA ALA A 71 -10.28 -3.52 8.73
C ALA A 71 -10.39 -4.82 7.91
N THR A 72 -10.73 -4.71 6.64
CA THR A 72 -10.54 -5.83 5.71
C THR A 72 -9.07 -5.98 5.35
N PRO A 73 -8.63 -7.12 4.79
CA PRO A 73 -7.24 -7.27 4.36
C PRO A 73 -6.78 -6.14 3.44
N ALA A 74 -5.53 -5.71 3.60
CA ALA A 74 -4.93 -4.66 2.79
C ALA A 74 -4.61 -5.19 1.38
N TYR A 75 -4.87 -4.40 0.35
CA TYR A 75 -4.55 -4.79 -1.03
C TYR A 75 -3.04 -5.03 -1.20
N LEU A 76 -2.20 -4.23 -0.55
CA LEU A 76 -0.76 -4.38 -0.63
C LEU A 76 -0.24 -5.70 -0.02
N GLU A 77 -0.98 -6.28 0.92
CA GLU A 77 -0.61 -7.55 1.59
C GLU A 77 -1.08 -8.77 0.80
N VAL A 78 -2.35 -8.79 0.38
CA VAL A 78 -3.00 -10.00 -0.16
C VAL A 78 -3.59 -9.80 -1.56
N ARG A 79 -3.29 -8.67 -2.21
CA ARG A 79 -3.66 -8.34 -3.59
C ARG A 79 -5.16 -8.54 -3.86
N GLU A 80 -5.51 -9.20 -4.96
CA GLU A 80 -6.90 -9.41 -5.37
C GLU A 80 -7.70 -10.25 -4.35
N ALA A 81 -7.05 -10.97 -3.43
CA ALA A 81 -7.75 -11.63 -2.33
C ALA A 81 -8.40 -10.62 -1.37
N ALA A 82 -7.85 -9.42 -1.21
CA ALA A 82 -8.46 -8.34 -0.44
C ALA A 82 -9.81 -7.95 -1.03
N PHE A 83 -9.87 -7.76 -2.35
CA PHE A 83 -11.10 -7.39 -3.05
C PHE A 83 -12.12 -8.53 -3.04
N ARG A 84 -11.69 -9.78 -3.24
CA ARG A 84 -12.59 -10.95 -3.14
C ARG A 84 -13.20 -11.10 -1.75
N HIS A 85 -12.43 -10.81 -0.70
CA HIS A 85 -12.95 -10.84 0.66
C HIS A 85 -14.05 -9.79 0.88
N VAL A 86 -13.83 -8.55 0.42
CA VAL A 86 -14.83 -7.47 0.47
C VAL A 86 -16.09 -7.85 -0.32
N ASP A 87 -15.94 -8.40 -1.53
CA ASP A 87 -17.06 -8.90 -2.35
C ASP A 87 -17.87 -9.98 -1.59
N GLY A 88 -17.18 -10.89 -0.90
CA GLY A 88 -17.80 -11.94 -0.09
C GLY A 88 -18.58 -11.40 1.10
N LEU A 89 -17.99 -10.45 1.86
CA LEU A 89 -18.67 -9.78 2.97
C LEU A 89 -19.94 -9.06 2.49
N ILE A 90 -19.81 -8.27 1.43
CA ILE A 90 -20.92 -7.55 0.81
C ILE A 90 -22.04 -8.51 0.38
N ALA A 91 -21.70 -9.59 -0.33
CA ALA A 91 -22.68 -10.55 -0.82
C ALA A 91 -23.39 -11.26 0.34
N ALA A 92 -22.66 -11.58 1.41
CA ALA A 92 -23.23 -12.18 2.61
C ALA A 92 -24.19 -11.22 3.33
N LEU A 93 -23.81 -9.95 3.49
CA LEU A 93 -24.66 -8.94 4.13
C LEU A 93 -25.94 -8.68 3.33
N ILE A 94 -25.85 -8.51 2.02
CA ILE A 94 -27.02 -8.31 1.15
C ILE A 94 -27.95 -9.53 1.17
N ALA A 95 -27.39 -10.74 1.18
CA ALA A 95 -28.16 -11.98 1.14
C ALA A 95 -28.58 -12.50 2.53
N GLU A 96 -28.25 -11.77 3.60
CA GLU A 96 -28.44 -12.17 5.01
C GLU A 96 -27.88 -13.57 5.31
N LYS A 97 -26.70 -13.87 4.75
CA LYS A 97 -25.98 -15.15 4.90
C LYS A 97 -24.85 -15.05 5.93
N PRO A 98 -24.36 -16.20 6.45
CA PRO A 98 -23.15 -16.22 7.27
C PRO A 98 -21.97 -15.54 6.58
N LEU A 99 -21.21 -14.75 7.34
CA LEU A 99 -20.05 -14.04 6.83
C LEU A 99 -18.93 -15.03 6.46
N PRO A 100 -18.19 -14.79 5.37
CA PRO A 100 -17.00 -15.57 5.06
C PRO A 100 -15.94 -15.43 6.16
N GLU A 101 -15.17 -16.48 6.38
CA GLU A 101 -14.00 -16.41 7.25
C GLU A 101 -12.96 -15.43 6.67
N LEU A 102 -12.31 -14.69 7.57
CA LEU A 102 -11.19 -13.83 7.21
C LEU A 102 -10.07 -14.70 6.61
N PRO A 103 -9.49 -14.33 5.45
CA PRO A 103 -8.31 -15.02 4.97
C PRO A 103 -7.18 -14.88 6.01
N PRO A 104 -6.32 -15.90 6.16
CA PRO A 104 -5.17 -15.80 7.05
C PRO A 104 -4.27 -14.65 6.60
N GLY A 105 -4.20 -13.62 7.43
CA GLY A 105 -3.49 -12.36 7.21
C GLY A 105 -3.70 -11.46 8.44
N ALA A 106 -2.66 -10.74 8.85
CA ALA A 106 -2.65 -10.04 10.13
C ALA A 106 -3.60 -8.83 10.11
N VAL A 107 -4.84 -9.01 10.55
CA VAL A 107 -5.71 -7.89 10.91
C VAL A 107 -5.21 -7.37 12.25
N ASP A 108 -4.64 -6.17 12.31
CA ASP A 108 -4.21 -5.58 13.60
C ASP A 108 -5.44 -5.36 14.49
N PRO A 109 -5.60 -6.12 15.59
CA PRO A 109 -6.76 -5.98 16.46
C PRO A 109 -6.74 -4.68 17.28
N ALA A 110 -5.63 -3.93 17.30
CA ALA A 110 -5.54 -2.63 17.95
C ALA A 110 -6.29 -1.53 17.18
N VAL A 111 -6.73 -1.80 15.95
CA VAL A 111 -7.52 -0.89 15.12
C VAL A 111 -9.01 -1.04 15.46
N GLY A 112 -9.54 -0.25 16.41
CA GLY A 112 -10.99 -0.11 16.61
C GLY A 112 -11.53 0.01 18.04
N GLY A 113 -11.81 1.25 18.48
CA GLY A 113 -12.61 1.55 19.68
C GLY A 113 -14.13 1.66 19.40
N PRO A 114 -14.95 2.04 20.41
CA PRO A 114 -16.38 2.34 20.24
C PRO A 114 -16.59 3.59 19.35
N CYS A 115 -17.63 3.58 18.51
CA CYS A 115 -17.93 4.65 17.56
C CYS A 115 -18.30 5.97 18.27
N ALA A 116 -17.69 7.09 17.86
CA ALA A 116 -18.23 8.42 18.09
C ALA A 116 -19.34 8.73 17.07
N GLU A 117 -20.33 9.55 17.44
CA GLU A 117 -21.32 10.06 16.49
C GLU A 117 -20.61 10.86 15.39
N VAL A 118 -20.73 10.43 14.14
CA VAL A 118 -20.24 11.19 12.98
C VAL A 118 -21.22 12.32 12.69
N ARG A 119 -20.78 13.57 12.79
CA ARG A 119 -21.53 14.75 12.35
C ARG A 119 -21.04 15.14 10.96
N PHE A 120 -21.97 15.26 10.01
CA PHE A 120 -21.64 15.74 8.67
C PHE A 120 -21.44 17.26 8.71
N GLY A 121 -20.26 17.72 8.27
CA GLY A 121 -19.92 19.13 8.17
C GLY A 121 -20.91 19.89 7.29
N LYS A 122 -21.29 21.10 7.72
CA LYS A 122 -22.19 22.00 6.99
C LYS A 122 -21.42 22.59 5.80
N GLU A 123 -21.99 22.49 4.60
CA GLU A 123 -21.38 22.91 3.33
C GLU A 123 -20.81 24.34 3.42
N ALA A 124 -19.53 24.50 3.07
CA ALA A 124 -18.89 25.79 2.88
C ALA A 124 -18.84 26.08 1.37
N GLU A 125 -19.59 27.11 0.95
CA GLU A 125 -19.58 27.65 -0.40
C GLU A 125 -18.26 28.38 -0.71
N ASP A 126 -17.85 28.27 -1.98
CA ASP A 126 -16.93 29.09 -2.78
C ASP A 126 -15.42 29.10 -2.51
N ALA A 127 -14.66 28.47 -3.43
CA ALA A 127 -13.86 29.14 -4.48
C ALA A 127 -12.90 28.15 -5.17
N VAL A 128 -13.02 27.98 -6.50
CA VAL A 128 -12.11 27.15 -7.31
C VAL A 128 -11.43 28.03 -8.37
N PRO A 129 -10.08 28.07 -8.49
CA PRO A 129 -9.43 28.56 -9.67
C PRO A 129 -9.22 27.41 -10.68
N ALA A 130 -9.59 27.67 -11.94
CA ALA A 130 -9.44 26.75 -13.05
C ALA A 130 -7.98 26.71 -13.55
N ILE A 131 -7.47 25.50 -13.81
CA ILE A 131 -6.28 25.30 -14.65
C ILE A 131 -6.60 24.19 -15.66
N SER A 132 -6.37 24.50 -16.93
CA SER A 132 -6.54 23.63 -18.08
C SER A 132 -5.30 22.75 -18.28
N ASP A 133 -5.48 21.50 -18.73
CA ASP A 133 -5.06 21.07 -20.07
C ASP A 133 -5.29 19.57 -20.30
N ALA A 134 -5.45 19.23 -21.58
CA ALA A 134 -5.96 17.99 -22.16
C ALA A 134 -5.00 16.77 -22.06
N PRO A 135 -5.52 15.53 -22.25
CA PRO A 135 -4.73 14.31 -22.11
C PRO A 135 -4.03 13.92 -23.42
N SER A 136 -2.78 13.45 -23.33
CA SER A 136 -2.09 12.77 -24.44
C SER A 136 -1.96 11.28 -24.16
N ALA A 137 -2.29 10.49 -25.18
CA ALA A 137 -2.40 9.04 -25.15
C ALA A 137 -1.04 8.29 -25.24
N ALA A 138 -1.02 7.15 -24.55
CA ALA A 138 -0.33 5.88 -24.83
C ALA A 138 1.08 5.88 -25.45
N GLN A 139 2.03 5.28 -24.73
CA GLN A 139 3.16 4.55 -25.31
C GLN A 139 3.66 3.47 -24.35
N ALA A 140 3.64 2.22 -24.81
CA ALA A 140 4.28 1.09 -24.16
C ALA A 140 5.81 1.31 -24.14
N LYS A 141 6.36 1.57 -22.96
CA LYS A 141 7.79 1.70 -22.72
C LYS A 141 8.27 0.46 -21.96
N LYS A 142 9.39 -0.09 -22.40
CA LYS A 142 10.33 -0.86 -21.58
C LYS A 142 10.44 -0.11 -20.24
N SER A 143 10.01 -0.70 -19.14
CA SER A 143 10.06 -0.07 -17.82
C SER A 143 11.53 0.08 -17.41
N SER A 144 12.11 1.24 -17.75
CA SER A 144 13.27 1.72 -17.03
C SER A 144 12.75 2.09 -15.65
N VAL A 145 13.15 1.34 -14.62
CA VAL A 145 12.93 1.74 -13.24
C VAL A 145 13.61 3.11 -13.07
N ASN A 146 12.81 4.15 -12.93
CA ASN A 146 13.27 5.51 -12.73
C ASN A 146 12.46 6.08 -11.57
N VAL A 147 13.13 6.23 -10.44
CA VAL A 147 12.61 6.81 -9.21
C VAL A 147 12.68 8.33 -9.37
N PRO A 148 11.54 9.04 -9.30
CA PRO A 148 11.53 10.49 -9.41
C PRO A 148 12.38 11.16 -8.32
N SER A 149 13.06 12.25 -8.66
CA SER A 149 13.82 13.04 -7.68
C SER A 149 12.90 13.60 -6.59
N VAL A 150 13.34 13.47 -5.33
CA VAL A 150 12.68 14.01 -4.13
C VAL A 150 13.27 15.35 -3.70
N LYS A 151 14.17 15.93 -4.51
CA LYS A 151 14.85 17.21 -4.28
C LYS A 151 15.73 17.22 -3.02
N VAL A 152 16.15 16.04 -2.58
CA VAL A 152 17.13 15.85 -1.50
C VAL A 152 18.29 15.09 -2.12
N ALA A 153 19.40 15.79 -2.40
CA ALA A 153 20.48 15.28 -3.24
C ALA A 153 21.04 13.93 -2.77
N VAL A 154 21.14 13.71 -1.45
CA VAL A 154 21.62 12.43 -0.89
C VAL A 154 20.62 11.29 -1.10
N LEU A 155 19.31 11.55 -0.99
CA LEU A 155 18.28 10.55 -1.28
C LEU A 155 18.20 10.27 -2.78
N ASP A 156 18.39 11.28 -3.63
CA ASP A 156 18.43 11.09 -5.08
C ASP A 156 19.64 10.24 -5.51
N GLU A 157 20.79 10.40 -4.85
CA GLU A 157 21.98 9.54 -5.08
C GLU A 157 21.72 8.09 -4.60
N GLU A 158 21.05 7.92 -3.48
CA GLU A 158 20.61 6.60 -3.00
C GLU A 158 19.62 5.92 -3.94
N HIS A 159 18.61 6.65 -4.43
CA HIS A 159 17.68 6.16 -5.44
C HIS A 159 18.43 5.67 -6.69
N ALA A 160 19.42 6.43 -7.17
CA ALA A 160 20.24 6.02 -8.30
C ALA A 160 21.04 4.74 -8.02
N ARG A 161 21.53 4.53 -6.78
CA ARG A 161 22.17 3.27 -6.37
C ARG A 161 21.19 2.10 -6.35
N CYS A 162 19.98 2.31 -5.83
CA CYS A 162 18.90 1.32 -5.83
C CYS A 162 18.51 0.92 -7.27
N GLU A 163 18.34 1.89 -8.17
CA GLU A 163 18.07 1.64 -9.60
C GLU A 163 19.20 0.84 -10.25
N ALA A 164 20.46 1.20 -9.98
CA ALA A 164 21.61 0.47 -10.51
C ALA A 164 21.63 -0.99 -10.03
N ALA A 165 21.31 -1.24 -8.76
CA ALA A 165 21.22 -2.59 -8.21
C ALA A 165 20.06 -3.40 -8.83
N LEU A 166 18.90 -2.78 -9.06
CA LEU A 166 17.78 -3.41 -9.77
C LEU A 166 18.14 -3.75 -11.22
N MET A 167 18.83 -2.87 -11.93
CA MET A 167 19.32 -3.15 -13.28
C MET A 167 20.29 -4.34 -13.30
N GLN A 168 21.22 -4.39 -12.33
CA GLN A 168 22.14 -5.52 -12.19
C GLN A 168 21.41 -6.83 -11.88
N LEU A 169 20.39 -6.78 -11.02
CA LEU A 169 19.54 -7.94 -10.73
C LEU A 169 18.78 -8.41 -11.98
N ALA A 170 18.24 -7.48 -12.76
CA ALA A 170 17.51 -7.79 -14.00
C ALA A 170 18.40 -8.47 -15.05
N GLU A 171 19.67 -8.06 -15.14
CA GLU A 171 20.67 -8.59 -16.08
C GLU A 171 21.26 -9.93 -15.61
N ARG A 172 21.74 -10.00 -14.37
CA ARG A 172 22.51 -11.14 -13.86
C ARG A 172 21.63 -12.26 -13.29
N ARG A 173 20.50 -11.88 -12.67
CA ARG A 173 19.53 -12.79 -12.03
C ARG A 173 20.19 -13.85 -11.13
N ASP A 174 21.20 -13.43 -10.39
CA ASP A 174 21.95 -14.29 -9.48
C ASP A 174 21.82 -13.83 -8.03
N SER A 175 22.25 -14.70 -7.10
CA SER A 175 22.20 -14.39 -5.66
C SER A 175 23.11 -13.24 -5.25
N ALA A 176 24.18 -12.95 -5.99
CA ALA A 176 25.08 -11.86 -5.69
C ALA A 176 24.42 -10.51 -6.01
N ALA A 177 23.79 -10.38 -7.18
CA ALA A 177 23.02 -9.20 -7.56
C ALA A 177 21.81 -8.98 -6.62
N LEU A 178 21.18 -10.05 -6.13
CA LEU A 178 20.09 -9.93 -5.16
C LEU A 178 20.59 -9.46 -3.77
N ASN A 179 21.79 -9.88 -3.35
CA ASN A 179 22.44 -9.35 -2.12
C ASN A 179 22.88 -7.89 -2.28
N GLU A 180 23.37 -7.50 -3.46
CA GLU A 180 23.71 -6.10 -3.78
C GLU A 180 22.46 -5.21 -3.69
N LEU A 181 21.33 -5.66 -4.23
CA LEU A 181 20.04 -4.98 -4.07
C LEU A 181 19.60 -4.87 -2.61
N LEU A 182 19.68 -5.98 -1.86
CA LEU A 182 19.34 -5.97 -0.43
C LEU A 182 20.15 -4.92 0.33
N THR A 183 21.47 -4.88 0.09
CA THR A 183 22.38 -3.92 0.73
C THR A 183 21.99 -2.48 0.39
N ALA A 184 21.72 -2.20 -0.89
CA ALA A 184 21.30 -0.86 -1.32
C ALA A 184 19.98 -0.42 -0.68
N TYR A 185 18.98 -1.31 -0.61
CA TYR A 185 17.70 -1.02 0.04
C TYR A 185 17.84 -0.84 1.56
N GLU A 186 18.60 -1.68 2.25
CA GLU A 186 18.80 -1.56 3.70
C GLU A 186 19.48 -0.22 4.06
N GLU A 187 20.51 0.18 3.32
CA GLU A 187 21.19 1.47 3.54
C GLU A 187 20.24 2.65 3.29
N HIS A 188 19.54 2.64 2.16
CA HIS A 188 18.63 3.71 1.76
C HIS A 188 17.45 3.85 2.74
N PHE A 189 16.72 2.76 3.01
CA PHE A 189 15.56 2.79 3.89
C PHE A 189 15.94 3.23 5.31
N ALA A 190 17.06 2.75 5.84
CA ALA A 190 17.52 3.18 7.17
C ALA A 190 17.81 4.69 7.23
N HIS A 191 18.40 5.26 6.18
CA HIS A 191 18.70 6.68 6.12
C HIS A 191 17.45 7.53 5.89
N GLU A 192 16.58 7.15 4.95
CA GLU A 192 15.32 7.83 4.70
C GLU A 192 14.42 7.82 5.94
N GLU A 193 14.24 6.67 6.58
CA GLU A 193 13.44 6.56 7.80
C GLU A 193 13.97 7.46 8.92
N ALA A 194 15.30 7.57 9.06
CA ALA A 194 15.92 8.47 10.03
C ALA A 194 15.62 9.94 9.72
N LEU A 195 15.75 10.36 8.46
CA LEU A 195 15.42 11.72 8.02
C LEU A 195 13.93 12.03 8.18
N LEU A 196 13.06 11.09 7.87
CA LEU A 196 11.62 11.21 8.07
C LEU A 196 11.30 11.34 9.56
N ASP A 197 11.92 10.53 10.42
CA ASP A 197 11.78 10.65 11.88
C ASP A 197 12.25 12.00 12.40
N GLU A 198 13.34 12.54 11.86
CA GLU A 198 13.93 13.81 12.30
C GLU A 198 13.14 15.03 11.82
N HIS A 199 12.68 15.04 10.57
CA HIS A 199 12.17 16.25 9.92
C HIS A 199 10.66 16.26 9.73
N LEU A 200 10.02 15.10 9.54
CA LEU A 200 8.59 14.98 9.25
C LEU A 200 7.80 14.41 10.44
N TYR A 201 8.40 13.47 11.19
CA TYR A 201 7.70 12.71 12.22
C TYR A 201 8.24 12.93 13.65
N ALA A 202 9.04 13.98 13.86
CA ALA A 202 9.67 14.26 15.16
C ALA A 202 8.66 14.35 16.35
N GLY A 203 7.41 14.74 16.08
CA GLY A 203 6.34 14.83 17.07
C GLY A 203 5.50 13.56 17.24
N VAL A 204 5.60 12.60 16.33
CA VAL A 204 4.69 11.45 16.22
C VAL A 204 4.77 10.52 17.43
N LYS A 205 5.95 10.37 18.04
CA LYS A 205 6.16 9.50 19.22
C LYS A 205 5.37 9.96 20.46
N ARG A 206 4.92 11.22 20.49
CA ARG A 206 4.15 11.80 21.60
C ARG A 206 2.66 11.95 21.29
N ALA A 207 2.24 11.69 20.04
CA ALA A 207 0.85 11.80 19.64
C ALA A 207 0.01 10.72 20.35
N LYS A 208 -0.98 11.17 21.15
CA LYS A 208 -2.01 10.32 21.74
C LYS A 208 -3.24 10.37 20.83
N GLY A 209 -3.79 9.22 20.48
CA GLY A 209 -4.94 9.12 19.57
C GLY A 209 -4.54 9.06 18.09
N PHE A 210 -5.48 9.42 17.21
CA PHE A 210 -5.27 9.40 15.75
C PHE A 210 -4.28 10.51 15.34
N SER A 211 -3.30 10.14 14.54
CA SER A 211 -2.36 11.08 13.91
C SER A 211 -2.12 10.61 12.49
N ALA A 212 -2.49 11.45 11.52
CA ALA A 212 -2.24 11.17 10.10
C ALA A 212 -0.75 10.92 9.84
N ASP A 213 0.11 11.72 10.47
CA ASP A 213 1.56 11.56 10.40
C ASP A 213 2.03 10.22 10.98
N LYS A 214 1.42 9.76 12.09
CA LYS A 214 1.69 8.43 12.65
C LYS A 214 1.29 7.31 11.70
N GLY A 215 0.12 7.43 11.08
CA GLY A 215 -0.37 6.47 10.10
C GLY A 215 0.52 6.42 8.85
N ALA A 216 0.87 7.58 8.29
CA ALA A 216 1.76 7.72 7.15
C ALA A 216 3.14 7.12 7.44
N ARG A 217 3.73 7.45 8.59
CA ARG A 217 5.00 6.88 9.05
C ARG A 217 4.94 5.36 9.15
N THR A 218 3.95 4.83 9.88
CA THR A 218 3.83 3.37 10.06
C THR A 218 3.65 2.67 8.72
N SER A 219 2.78 3.20 7.84
CA SER A 219 2.55 2.61 6.52
C SER A 219 3.81 2.59 5.66
N HIS A 220 4.58 3.68 5.65
CA HIS A 220 5.80 3.80 4.85
C HIS A 220 6.89 2.82 5.35
N PHE A 221 7.12 2.76 6.66
CA PHE A 221 8.15 1.91 7.26
C PHE A 221 7.78 0.41 7.13
N THR A 222 6.48 0.09 7.22
CA THR A 222 6.00 -1.28 6.97
C THR A 222 6.24 -1.69 5.51
N ASP A 223 6.14 -0.76 4.55
CA ASP A 223 6.40 -1.09 3.15
C ASP A 223 7.89 -1.40 2.90
N HIS A 224 8.79 -0.63 3.52
CA HIS A 224 10.22 -0.92 3.52
C HIS A 224 10.52 -2.32 4.08
N GLU A 225 10.02 -2.63 5.28
CA GLU A 225 10.27 -3.94 5.91
C GLU A 225 9.68 -5.09 5.09
N ARG A 226 8.52 -4.88 4.45
CA ARG A 226 7.92 -5.86 3.53
C ARG A 226 8.87 -6.14 2.36
N MET A 227 9.38 -5.10 1.69
CA MET A 227 10.31 -5.25 0.57
C MET A 227 11.60 -5.96 0.98
N LEU A 228 12.18 -5.59 2.12
CA LEU A 228 13.37 -6.27 2.66
C LEU A 228 13.10 -7.74 3.00
N THR A 229 11.94 -8.03 3.61
CA THR A 229 11.52 -9.41 3.93
C THR A 229 11.37 -10.25 2.67
N GLU A 230 10.78 -9.71 1.60
CA GLU A 230 10.64 -10.42 0.32
C GLU A 230 12.01 -10.80 -0.26
N ILE A 231 12.97 -9.88 -0.27
CA ILE A 231 14.33 -10.15 -0.78
C ILE A 231 15.06 -11.19 0.08
N ARG A 232 14.98 -11.08 1.42
CA ARG A 232 15.58 -12.04 2.36
C ARG A 232 14.99 -13.45 2.20
N ASN A 233 13.70 -13.54 1.93
CA ASN A 233 13.03 -14.82 1.65
C ASN A 233 13.53 -15.46 0.35
N LEU A 234 13.68 -14.68 -0.72
CA LEU A 234 14.23 -15.16 -1.99
C LEU A 234 15.67 -15.68 -1.83
N LEU A 235 16.52 -14.94 -1.12
CA LEU A 235 17.89 -15.39 -0.80
C LEU A 235 17.90 -16.70 0.00
N SER A 236 17.02 -16.83 0.98
CA SER A 236 16.88 -18.04 1.79
C SER A 236 16.43 -19.24 0.95
N GLU A 237 15.51 -19.03 0.02
CA GLU A 237 15.06 -20.07 -0.91
C GLU A 237 16.17 -20.52 -1.86
N ILE A 238 16.91 -19.56 -2.43
CA ILE A 238 18.08 -19.82 -3.27
C ILE A 238 19.10 -20.68 -2.52
N LYS A 239 19.43 -20.29 -1.29
CA LYS A 239 20.37 -21.04 -0.44
C LYS A 239 19.89 -22.47 -0.19
N ARG A 240 18.62 -22.65 0.16
CA ARG A 240 18.01 -23.97 0.37
C ARG A 240 18.08 -24.86 -0.88
N LYS A 241 17.82 -24.29 -2.06
CA LYS A 241 17.93 -25.02 -3.34
C LYS A 241 19.38 -25.43 -3.63
N ALA A 242 20.33 -24.54 -3.38
CA ALA A 242 21.76 -24.82 -3.56
C ALA A 242 22.24 -25.95 -2.63
N ASP A 243 21.84 -25.92 -1.34
CA ASP A 243 22.18 -26.97 -0.38
C ASP A 243 21.57 -28.32 -0.77
N LEU A 244 20.30 -28.35 -1.21
CA LEU A 244 19.65 -29.57 -1.70
C LEU A 244 20.35 -30.15 -2.94
N ALA A 245 20.75 -29.32 -3.89
CA ALA A 245 21.45 -29.77 -5.09
C ALA A 245 22.81 -30.40 -4.74
N ARG A 246 23.52 -29.82 -3.76
CA ARG A 246 24.78 -30.35 -3.24
C ARG A 246 24.58 -31.72 -2.60
N ASP A 247 23.54 -31.89 -1.78
CA ASP A 247 23.21 -33.15 -1.14
C ASP A 247 22.83 -34.25 -2.14
N LEU A 248 22.24 -33.88 -3.28
CA LEU A 248 21.89 -34.79 -4.37
C LEU A 248 23.06 -35.11 -5.32
N GLY A 249 24.24 -34.53 -5.10
CA GLY A 249 25.42 -34.74 -5.95
C GLY A 249 25.25 -34.20 -7.38
N LEU A 250 24.33 -33.25 -7.58
CA LEU A 250 24.19 -32.55 -8.84
C LEU A 250 25.34 -31.55 -8.98
N ASN A 251 25.97 -31.48 -10.16
CA ASN A 251 27.03 -30.51 -10.42
C ASN A 251 26.51 -29.09 -10.14
N GLU A 252 27.27 -28.31 -9.36
CA GLU A 252 26.97 -26.89 -9.07
C GLU A 252 26.81 -26.06 -10.37
N SER A 253 27.40 -26.51 -11.49
CA SER A 253 27.26 -25.88 -12.80
C SER A 253 25.95 -26.17 -13.54
N VAL A 254 25.12 -27.12 -13.07
CA VAL A 254 23.82 -27.47 -13.68
C VAL A 254 22.66 -26.76 -12.97
N VAL A 255 22.90 -26.25 -11.76
CA VAL A 255 21.98 -25.32 -11.11
C VAL A 255 22.29 -23.93 -11.64
N GLU A 256 21.96 -23.67 -12.91
CA GLU A 256 21.82 -22.29 -13.34
C GLU A 256 20.73 -21.67 -12.46
N LEU A 257 21.17 -20.84 -11.50
CA LEU A 257 20.34 -20.01 -10.64
C LEU A 257 19.45 -19.04 -11.45
N SER A 258 19.56 -19.03 -12.78
CA SER A 258 18.77 -18.25 -13.72
C SER A 258 17.27 -18.52 -13.65
N ASP A 259 16.86 -19.68 -13.15
CA ASP A 259 15.44 -20.01 -12.94
C ASP A 259 14.93 -19.66 -11.54
N ALA A 260 15.80 -19.18 -10.62
CA ALA A 260 15.41 -18.89 -9.25
C ALA A 260 14.82 -17.48 -9.07
N ILE A 261 15.09 -16.56 -10.00
CA ILE A 261 14.55 -15.20 -10.00
C ILE A 261 13.92 -14.95 -11.37
N SER A 262 12.62 -15.15 -11.45
CA SER A 262 11.83 -14.89 -12.65
C SER A 262 11.83 -13.40 -13.02
N ALA A 263 11.58 -13.09 -14.28
CA ALA A 263 11.40 -11.69 -14.71
C ALA A 263 10.25 -11.02 -13.93
N ASP A 264 9.20 -11.77 -13.61
CA ASP A 264 8.07 -11.32 -12.81
C ASP A 264 8.48 -10.95 -11.37
N GLU A 265 9.41 -11.69 -10.77
CA GLU A 265 9.94 -11.34 -9.44
C GLU A 265 10.79 -10.08 -9.47
N VAL A 266 11.62 -9.89 -10.49
CA VAL A 266 12.37 -8.63 -10.68
C VAL A 266 11.40 -7.46 -10.82
N GLN A 267 10.34 -7.62 -11.61
CA GLN A 267 9.33 -6.58 -11.79
C GLN A 267 8.56 -6.31 -10.49
N ARG A 268 8.24 -7.34 -9.70
CA ARG A 268 7.63 -7.20 -8.38
C ARG A 268 8.53 -6.42 -7.41
N LEU A 269 9.83 -6.67 -7.40
CA LEU A 269 10.80 -5.98 -6.55
C LEU A 269 11.08 -4.53 -6.98
N SER A 270 10.86 -4.21 -8.25
CA SER A 270 10.91 -2.85 -8.77
C SER A 270 9.71 -1.98 -8.38
N GLY A 271 8.70 -2.57 -7.75
CA GLY A 271 7.61 -1.83 -7.11
C GLY A 271 6.79 -0.97 -8.06
N GLU A 272 6.41 -1.47 -9.24
CA GLU A 272 5.57 -0.69 -10.18
C GLU A 272 4.36 -0.07 -9.47
N VAL A 273 4.39 1.26 -9.45
CA VAL A 273 3.37 2.23 -9.04
C VAL A 273 2.42 2.48 -10.20
#